data_AF-A0A2G5R023-F1
#
_entry.id   AF-A0A2G5R023-F1
#
_cell.length_a   1.000
_cell.length_b   1.000
_cell.length_c   1.000
_cell.angle_alpha   90.00
_cell.angle_beta   90.00
_cell.angle_gamma   90.00
#
_symmetry.space_group_name_H-M   'P 1'
#
loop_
_entity.id
_entity.type
_entity.pdbx_description
1 polymer ?
#
loop_
_entity_poly.entity_id
_entity_poly.type
_entity_poly.pdbx_seq_one_letter_code
_entity_poly.pdbx_strand_id
1 'polypeptide(L)'
;MTHHDDTPPAGLRVVSNDENDLGPRGLSVEAQRTLRQLERRARSGQLEAVNIRDVQQLASLGLARHGRGGWLPTREGLAYLEQRHGDRPADDTPRP
;
A
#
# COMPACT_ATOMS: atom_id res chain seq x y z
N MET A 1 -51.16 -10.52 -10.22
CA MET A 1 -49.84 -10.36 -10.87
C MET A 1 -49.08 -9.30 -10.08
N THR A 2 -47.97 -9.71 -9.47
CA THR A 2 -47.20 -9.01 -8.45
C THR A 2 -46.40 -7.84 -9.04
N HIS A 3 -46.55 -6.65 -8.45
CA HIS A 3 -45.64 -5.53 -8.64
C HIS A 3 -44.34 -5.84 -7.88
N HIS A 4 -43.22 -5.93 -8.59
CA HIS A 4 -41.90 -6.05 -7.96
C HIS A 4 -41.39 -4.65 -7.60
N ASP A 5 -41.16 -4.50 -6.30
CA ASP A 5 -40.31 -3.50 -5.68
C ASP A 5 -38.86 -3.77 -6.13
N ASP A 6 -38.29 -2.90 -6.95
CA ASP A 6 -36.86 -2.93 -7.29
C ASP A 6 -36.23 -1.63 -6.80
N THR A 7 -36.15 -1.52 -5.48
CA THR A 7 -35.30 -0.55 -4.80
C THR A 7 -33.86 -1.04 -4.90
N PRO A 8 -32.94 -0.36 -5.62
CA PRO A 8 -31.55 -0.79 -5.67
C PRO A 8 -30.92 -0.67 -4.27
N PRO A 9 -30.19 -1.69 -3.77
CA PRO A 9 -29.58 -1.62 -2.45
C PRO A 9 -28.53 -0.51 -2.40
N ALA A 10 -28.83 0.52 -1.62
CA ALA A 10 -27.89 1.54 -1.18
C ALA A 10 -26.80 0.89 -0.33
N GLY A 11 -25.73 0.44 -0.97
CA GLY A 11 -24.65 -0.28 -0.27
C GLY A 11 -23.34 -0.46 -1.02
N LEU A 12 -23.28 -0.19 -2.33
CA LEU A 12 -21.98 -0.09 -2.99
C LEU A 12 -21.39 1.29 -2.70
N ARG A 13 -20.64 1.39 -1.60
CA ARG A 13 -19.52 2.32 -1.56
C ARG A 13 -18.55 1.84 -2.64
N VAL A 14 -18.71 2.38 -3.84
CA VAL A 14 -17.60 2.55 -4.77
C VAL A 14 -16.59 3.36 -3.98
N VAL A 15 -15.67 2.65 -3.33
CA VAL A 15 -14.42 3.26 -2.89
C VAL A 15 -13.86 3.81 -4.17
N SER A 16 -13.86 5.14 -4.27
CA SER A 16 -13.27 5.86 -5.38
C SER A 16 -11.98 5.16 -5.72
N ASN A 17 -12.00 4.60 -6.92
CA ASN A 17 -10.83 4.13 -7.61
C ASN A 17 -9.98 5.39 -7.75
N ASP A 18 -9.17 5.69 -6.73
CA ASP A 18 -8.04 6.61 -6.78
C ASP A 18 -7.12 6.04 -7.85
N GLU A 19 -7.52 6.38 -9.07
CA GLU A 19 -6.73 6.64 -10.24
C GLU A 19 -5.27 6.61 -9.87
N ASN A 20 -4.65 5.43 -10.09
CA ASN A 20 -3.23 5.15 -10.00
C ASN A 20 -2.40 6.38 -9.63
N ASP A 21 -2.37 6.74 -8.34
CA ASP A 21 -1.39 7.70 -7.82
C ASP A 21 -0.06 6.97 -7.88
N LEU A 22 0.53 6.97 -9.07
CA LEU A 22 1.95 6.82 -9.31
C LEU A 22 2.63 8.05 -8.71
N GLY A 23 2.40 8.33 -7.42
CA GLY A 23 3.08 9.41 -6.74
C GLY A 23 4.59 9.17 -6.80
N PRO A 24 5.40 10.19 -6.48
CA PRO A 24 6.56 10.66 -7.26
C PRO A 24 7.70 9.67 -7.61
N ARG A 25 7.60 8.38 -7.26
CA ARG A 25 8.46 7.29 -7.72
C ARG A 25 7.70 6.08 -8.35
N GLY A 26 6.44 6.23 -8.74
CA GLY A 26 5.75 5.29 -9.64
C GLY A 26 5.38 3.92 -9.07
N LEU A 27 5.17 3.78 -7.76
CA LEU A 27 4.63 2.55 -7.17
C LEU A 27 3.11 2.60 -7.10
N SER A 28 2.45 1.53 -7.52
CA SER A 28 1.02 1.31 -7.26
C SER A 28 0.75 1.17 -5.75
N VAL A 29 -0.46 1.53 -5.32
CA VAL A 29 -0.93 1.41 -3.94
C VAL A 29 -0.73 -0.01 -3.39
N GLU A 30 -0.96 -1.04 -4.19
CA GLU A 30 -0.77 -2.45 -3.80
C GLU A 30 0.71 -2.78 -3.58
N ALA A 31 1.62 -2.25 -4.41
CA ALA A 31 3.06 -2.39 -4.22
C ALA A 31 3.53 -1.66 -2.95
N GLN A 32 2.99 -0.48 -2.66
CA GLN A 32 3.29 0.23 -1.41
C GLN A 32 2.77 -0.54 -0.19
N ARG A 33 1.57 -1.10 -0.27
CA ARG A 33 1.00 -1.95 0.78
C ARG A 33 1.87 -3.18 1.03
N THR A 34 2.29 -3.84 -0.03
CA THR A 34 3.21 -4.98 0.03
C THR A 34 4.53 -4.59 0.70
N LEU A 35 5.10 -3.44 0.35
CA LEU A 35 6.34 -2.95 0.97
C LEU A 35 6.19 -2.69 2.49
N ARG A 36 5.04 -2.18 2.93
CA ARG A 36 4.71 -2.02 4.37
C ARG A 36 4.55 -3.36 5.07
N GLN A 37 3.95 -4.36 4.44
CA GLN A 37 3.87 -5.72 5.00
C GLN A 37 5.26 -6.33 5.17
N LEU A 38 6.16 -6.12 4.20
CA LEU A 38 7.55 -6.56 4.33
C LEU A 38 8.29 -5.86 5.48
N GLU A 39 8.07 -4.56 5.67
CA GLU A 39 8.61 -3.77 6.80
C GLU A 39 8.10 -4.29 8.16
N ARG A 40 6.80 -4.54 8.28
CA ARG A 40 6.21 -5.16 9.47
C ARG A 40 6.73 -6.57 9.73
N ARG A 41 6.85 -7.39 8.70
CA ARG A 41 7.46 -8.72 8.78
C ARG A 41 8.90 -8.66 9.27
N ALA A 42 9.69 -7.71 8.78
CA ALA A 42 11.07 -7.54 9.22
C ALA A 42 11.17 -7.08 10.69
N ARG A 43 10.22 -6.25 11.15
CA ARG A 43 10.19 -5.75 12.54
C ARG A 43 9.62 -6.77 13.53
N SER A 44 8.49 -7.38 13.20
CA SER A 44 7.71 -8.25 14.10
C SER A 44 7.98 -9.74 13.91
N GLY A 45 8.68 -10.13 12.84
CA GLY A 45 8.89 -11.54 12.47
C GLY A 45 7.63 -12.26 11.97
N GLN A 46 6.51 -11.56 11.83
CA GLN A 46 5.24 -12.15 11.40
C GLN A 46 5.24 -12.39 9.89
N LEU A 47 4.94 -13.64 9.50
CA LEU A 47 4.83 -14.04 8.10
C LEU A 47 3.48 -13.59 7.55
N GLU A 48 3.44 -12.40 6.95
CA GLU A 48 2.29 -11.95 6.17
C GLU A 48 2.33 -12.50 4.74
N ALA A 49 1.17 -12.90 4.22
CA ALA A 49 1.00 -13.25 2.82
C ALA A 49 1.12 -11.97 1.98
N VAL A 50 2.04 -11.99 1.01
CA VAL A 50 2.29 -10.88 0.08
C VAL A 50 1.99 -11.32 -1.33
N ASN A 51 1.49 -10.40 -2.15
CA ASN A 51 1.27 -10.68 -3.56
C ASN A 51 2.63 -10.81 -4.27
N ILE A 52 2.83 -11.94 -4.94
CA ILE A 52 4.08 -12.25 -5.63
C ILE A 52 4.38 -11.29 -6.79
N ARG A 53 3.34 -10.75 -7.45
CA ARG A 53 3.53 -9.77 -8.53
C ARG A 53 4.08 -8.45 -8.00
N ASP A 54 3.48 -7.96 -6.93
CA ASP A 54 3.87 -6.69 -6.31
C ASP A 54 5.27 -6.79 -5.71
N VAL A 55 5.59 -7.90 -5.07
CA VAL A 55 6.91 -8.10 -4.45
C VAL A 55 8.02 -8.25 -5.50
N GLN A 56 7.72 -8.86 -6.64
CA GLN A 56 8.65 -8.91 -7.77
C GLN A 56 8.87 -7.52 -8.38
N GLN A 57 7.81 -6.72 -8.51
CA GLN A 57 7.95 -5.32 -8.96
C GLN A 57 8.82 -4.51 -8.00
N LEU A 58 8.61 -4.64 -6.69
CA LEU A 58 9.45 -4.02 -5.67
C LEU A 58 10.91 -4.50 -5.77
N ALA A 59 11.14 -5.77 -6.09
CA ALA A 59 12.48 -6.31 -6.27
C ALA A 59 13.18 -5.76 -7.51
N SER A 60 12.47 -5.62 -8.63
CA SER A 60 12.98 -4.98 -9.85
C SER A 60 13.38 -3.52 -9.63
N LEU A 61 12.76 -2.85 -8.65
CA LEU A 61 13.07 -1.48 -8.25
C LEU A 61 14.13 -1.40 -7.13
N GLY A 62 14.68 -2.55 -6.69
CA GLY A 62 15.64 -2.60 -5.60
C GLY A 62 15.07 -2.30 -4.21
N LEU A 63 13.75 -2.27 -4.05
CA LEU A 63 13.04 -1.97 -2.80
C LEU A 63 12.75 -3.21 -1.96
N ALA A 64 12.75 -4.39 -2.59
CA ALA A 64 12.62 -5.69 -1.92
C ALA A 64 13.71 -6.66 -2.39
N ARG A 65 14.01 -7.65 -1.54
CA ARG A 65 14.97 -8.72 -1.84
C ARG A 65 14.43 -10.06 -1.37
N HIS A 66 14.64 -11.10 -2.17
CA HIS A 66 14.35 -12.48 -1.78
C HIS A 66 15.54 -13.08 -1.02
N GLY A 67 15.29 -13.64 0.18
CA GLY A 67 16.30 -14.30 1.01
C GLY A 67 15.84 -15.68 1.50
N ARG A 68 16.65 -16.32 2.36
CA ARG A 68 16.37 -17.67 2.90
C ARG A 68 15.05 -17.78 3.68
N GLY A 69 14.52 -16.66 4.17
CA GLY A 69 13.26 -16.57 4.90
C GLY A 69 12.13 -15.94 4.09
N GLY A 70 12.23 -15.88 2.76
CA GLY A 70 11.26 -15.21 1.88
C GLY A 70 11.63 -13.76 1.56
N TRP A 71 10.62 -12.96 1.23
CA TRP A 71 10.80 -11.57 0.85
C TRP A 71 11.08 -10.66 2.05
N LEU A 72 12.03 -9.75 1.89
CA LEU A 72 12.44 -8.76 2.88
C LEU A 72 12.55 -7.38 2.21
N PRO A 73 12.26 -6.29 2.93
CA PRO A 73 12.49 -4.96 2.41
C PRO A 73 13.99 -4.67 2.36
N THR A 74 14.43 -3.88 1.37
CA THR A 74 15.79 -3.34 1.36
C THR A 74 15.86 -2.03 2.14
N ARG A 75 17.07 -1.51 2.36
CA ARG A 75 17.26 -0.18 2.97
C ARG A 75 16.57 0.92 2.17
N GLU A 76 16.62 0.85 0.84
CA GLU A 76 15.94 1.78 -0.06
C GLU A 76 14.41 1.66 0.05
N GLY A 77 13.90 0.44 0.18
CA GLY A 77 12.47 0.19 0.43
C GLY A 77 11.98 0.79 1.75
N LEU A 78 12.78 0.70 2.81
CA LEU A 78 12.45 1.32 4.10
C LEU A 78 12.50 2.86 3.99
N ALA A 79 13.55 3.41 3.39
CA ALA A 79 13.69 4.85 3.18
C ALA A 79 12.56 5.42 2.30
N TYR A 80 12.04 4.63 1.36
CA TYR A 80 10.88 4.99 0.54
C TYR A 80 9.62 5.19 1.40
N LEU A 81 9.40 4.32 2.39
CA LEU A 81 8.27 4.45 3.31
C LEU A 81 8.44 5.67 4.21
N GLU A 82 9.63 5.90 4.75
CA GLU A 82 9.93 7.04 5.64
C GLU A 82 9.68 8.39 4.95
N GLN A 83 10.08 8.54 3.69
CA GLN A 83 9.85 9.76 2.91
C GLN A 83 8.36 10.08 2.70
N ARG A 84 7.51 9.06 2.49
CA ARG A 84 6.06 9.25 2.35
C ARG A 84 5.38 9.56 3.69
N HIS A 85 5.92 9.12 4.81
CA HIS A 85 5.42 9.47 6.14
C HIS A 85 5.84 10.88 6.59
N GLY A 86 6.93 11.41 6.03
CA GLY A 86 7.37 12.80 6.23
C GLY A 86 6.60 13.84 5.41
N ASP A 87 5.87 13.43 4.37
CA ASP A 87 5.07 14.30 3.50
C ASP A 87 3.64 14.51 4.03
N ARG A 88 3.45 14.43 5.36
CA ARG A 88 2.28 15.08 5.95
C ARG A 88 2.63 16.56 5.95
N PRO A 89 1.98 17.42 5.14
CA PRO A 89 2.10 18.86 5.38
C PRO A 89 1.75 19.04 6.84
N ALA A 90 2.68 19.60 7.61
CA ALA A 90 2.36 20.18 8.88
C ALA A 90 1.34 21.26 8.55
N ASP A 91 0.06 20.87 8.55
CA ASP A 91 -1.05 21.79 8.40
C ASP A 91 -0.98 22.64 9.67
N ASP A 92 -0.43 23.81 9.41
CA ASP A 92 -0.34 24.98 10.24
C ASP A 92 -1.74 25.27 10.79
N THR A 93 -2.02 24.85 12.01
CA THR A 93 -3.10 25.46 12.79
C THR A 93 -2.45 26.27 13.90
N PRO A 94 -2.26 27.58 13.72
CA PRO A 94 -1.85 28.46 14.80
C PRO A 94 -3.02 28.51 15.80
N ARG A 95 -2.69 28.24 17.07
CA ARG A 95 -3.59 28.43 18.21
C ARG A 95 -4.12 29.87 18.25
N PRO A 96 -5.42 30.07 18.49
CA PRO A 96 -5.90 31.09 19.41
C PRO A 96 -5.86 30.58 20.87
#